data_AF-A8MBK7-F1
#
_entry.id   AF-A8MBK7-F1
#
_cell.length_a   1.000
_cell.length_b   1.000
_cell.length_c   1.000
_cell.angle_alpha   90.00
_cell.angle_beta   90.00
_cell.angle_gamma   90.00
#
_symmetry.space_group_name_H-M   'P 1'
#
loop_
_entity.id
_entity.type
_entity.pdbx_description
1 polymer ?
#
loop_
_entity_poly.entity_id
_entity_poly.type
_entity_poly.pdbx_seq_one_letter_code
_entity_poly.pdbx_strand_id
1 'polypeptide(L)'
;MYAVVGKTAGYSSRSFEGEYKGRDDVKDVHVVNWPKLSNGLINFILSNDADDLILISFDIPGGGDRVYSRIKETATWLLSPRIDNTTYLTPSHTIKLILLGQIPEEANTVEYLVKPINNNQVNLILRETMETLIKYARARLINLMNARGKAAASISNALTSLAEATLASAKEWTRRSFELNLSMINNLVETINDAVEFKLSKNKPQIQRPNQGITHAWFKE
;
A
#
# COMPACT_ATOMS: atom_id res chain seq x y z
N MET A 1 -0.19 28.32 -7.36
CA MET A 1 1.10 27.64 -7.11
C MET A 1 0.90 26.16 -7.36
N TYR A 2 1.85 25.49 -7.99
CA TYR A 2 1.75 24.09 -8.43
C TYR A 2 2.86 23.26 -7.79
N ALA A 3 2.56 22.00 -7.47
CA ALA A 3 3.56 20.99 -7.17
C ALA A 3 3.82 20.15 -8.43
N VAL A 4 5.08 20.05 -8.83
CA VAL A 4 5.52 19.28 -10.00
C VAL A 4 6.38 18.13 -9.50
N VAL A 5 6.07 16.94 -9.98
CA VAL A 5 6.76 15.71 -9.59
C VAL A 5 7.13 14.94 -10.84
N GLY A 6 8.29 14.28 -10.85
CA GLY A 6 8.72 13.44 -11.95
C GLY A 6 8.29 11.99 -11.76
N LYS A 7 7.85 11.31 -12.84
CA LYS A 7 7.67 9.86 -12.91
C LYS A 7 9.04 9.21 -13.10
N THR A 8 9.94 9.33 -12.13
CA THR A 8 11.28 8.74 -12.19
C THR A 8 11.23 7.29 -11.74
N ALA A 9 10.70 6.41 -12.60
CA ALA A 9 11.04 5.00 -12.53
C ALA A 9 12.49 4.81 -13.02
N GLY A 10 13.48 5.27 -12.25
CA GLY A 10 14.91 5.06 -12.52
C GLY A 10 15.67 6.14 -13.30
N TYR A 11 15.12 7.35 -13.47
CA TYR A 11 15.87 8.48 -14.04
C TYR A 11 16.31 9.47 -12.96
N SER A 12 17.57 9.92 -13.00
CA SER A 12 18.14 10.88 -12.05
C SER A 12 17.47 12.25 -12.16
N SER A 13 17.42 12.99 -11.05
CA SER A 13 17.00 14.40 -10.90
C SER A 13 17.59 15.41 -11.92
N ARG A 14 18.54 15.00 -12.77
CA ARG A 14 19.12 15.78 -13.87
C ARG A 14 18.12 16.20 -14.95
N SER A 15 16.94 15.58 -15.02
CA SER A 15 15.89 15.95 -15.99
C SER A 15 15.13 17.23 -15.62
N PHE A 16 15.33 17.76 -14.41
CA PHE A 16 14.80 19.05 -13.99
C PHE A 16 15.89 20.11 -14.21
N GLU A 17 15.75 20.92 -15.26
CA GLU A 17 16.66 22.03 -15.55
C GLU A 17 16.72 23.00 -14.35
N GLY A 18 17.93 23.18 -13.78
CA GLY A 18 18.33 24.39 -13.05
C GLY A 18 18.00 24.45 -11.56
N GLU A 19 18.70 23.65 -10.74
CA GLU A 19 19.32 24.01 -9.44
C GLU A 19 19.68 22.71 -8.69
N TYR A 20 20.93 22.58 -8.26
CA TYR A 20 21.36 21.47 -7.40
C TYR A 20 20.78 21.73 -5.99
N LYS A 21 19.80 20.92 -5.60
CA LYS A 21 19.15 20.94 -4.28
C LYS A 21 20.16 20.79 -3.12
N GLY A 22 19.93 21.51 -2.02
CA GLY A 22 20.74 21.50 -0.79
C GLY A 22 20.49 20.28 0.10
N ARG A 23 21.20 20.19 1.24
CA ARG A 23 21.08 19.07 2.20
C ARG A 23 19.70 18.95 2.86
N ASP A 24 18.91 20.02 2.85
CA ASP A 24 17.62 20.10 3.54
C ASP A 24 16.40 19.97 2.59
N ASP A 25 16.63 19.86 1.28
CA ASP A 25 15.56 19.83 0.28
C ASP A 25 15.05 18.40 0.01
N VAL A 26 13.74 18.18 0.14
CA VAL A 26 13.11 16.91 -0.27
C VAL A 26 13.14 16.80 -1.81
N LYS A 27 13.69 15.69 -2.28
CA LYS A 27 14.38 15.63 -3.57
C LYS A 27 13.50 15.56 -4.82
N ASP A 28 12.20 15.32 -4.75
CA ASP A 28 11.42 15.03 -5.97
C ASP A 28 10.14 15.86 -6.20
N VAL A 29 9.77 16.74 -5.27
CA VAL A 29 8.65 17.70 -5.45
C VAL A 29 9.21 19.11 -5.69
N HIS A 30 8.72 19.79 -6.73
CA HIS A 30 9.10 21.15 -7.09
C HIS A 30 7.88 22.07 -7.03
N VAL A 31 7.93 23.09 -6.19
CA VAL A 31 6.87 24.09 -6.08
C VAL A 31 7.15 25.21 -7.08
N VAL A 32 6.23 25.42 -8.02
CA VAL A 32 6.41 26.35 -9.14
C VAL A 32 5.19 27.25 -9.33
N ASN A 33 5.37 28.39 -9.98
CA ASN A 33 4.27 29.32 -10.25
C ASN A 33 3.39 28.90 -11.44
N TRP A 34 3.89 28.06 -12.34
CA TRP A 34 3.23 27.66 -13.59
C TRP A 34 3.41 26.16 -13.85
N PRO A 35 2.42 25.44 -14.43
CA PRO A 35 2.57 24.03 -14.75
C PRO A 35 3.74 23.78 -15.71
N LYS A 36 4.47 22.69 -15.51
CA LYS A 36 5.55 22.25 -16.40
C LYS A 36 5.03 21.16 -17.32
N LEU A 37 5.10 21.40 -18.63
CA LEU A 37 4.67 20.46 -19.66
C LEU A 37 5.88 19.69 -20.17
N SER A 38 6.12 18.49 -19.61
CA SER A 38 7.16 17.58 -20.09
C SER A 38 6.70 16.14 -19.94
N ASN A 39 7.15 15.27 -20.85
CA ASN A 39 6.86 13.84 -20.81
C ASN A 39 7.48 13.24 -19.53
N GLY A 40 6.63 12.68 -18.68
CA GLY A 40 7.04 12.11 -17.40
C GLY A 40 6.95 13.06 -16.21
N LEU A 41 6.39 14.27 -16.35
CA LEU A 41 6.03 15.11 -15.20
C LEU A 41 4.54 15.00 -14.90
N ILE A 42 4.19 15.03 -13.61
CA ILE A 42 2.83 15.12 -13.12
C ILE A 42 2.71 16.42 -12.35
N ASN A 43 1.68 17.19 -12.71
CA ASN A 43 1.44 18.50 -12.13
C ASN A 43 0.19 18.44 -11.24
N PHE A 44 0.33 19.00 -10.06
CA PHE A 44 -0.71 19.17 -9.09
C PHE A 44 -0.88 20.64 -8.76
N ILE A 45 -2.11 21.07 -8.50
CA ILE A 45 -2.42 22.37 -7.92
C ILE A 45 -2.28 22.21 -6.41
N LEU A 46 -1.48 23.06 -5.76
CA LEU A 46 -1.44 23.12 -4.31
C LEU A 46 -2.77 23.62 -3.78
N SER A 47 -3.29 22.94 -2.77
CA SER A 47 -4.58 23.23 -2.17
C SER A 47 -4.44 23.44 -0.66
N ASN A 48 -5.44 24.10 -0.09
CA ASN A 48 -5.63 24.22 1.36
C ASN A 48 -6.88 23.45 1.83
N ASP A 49 -7.53 22.70 0.94
CA ASP A 49 -8.72 21.92 1.23
C ASP A 49 -8.31 20.55 1.81
N ALA A 50 -8.78 20.25 3.02
CA ALA A 50 -8.49 18.99 3.69
C ALA A 50 -9.15 17.78 3.00
N ASP A 51 -10.15 18.02 2.14
CA ASP A 51 -10.81 17.01 1.32
C ASP A 51 -10.10 16.77 -0.02
N ASP A 52 -8.90 17.31 -0.23
CA ASP A 52 -8.05 16.99 -1.38
C ASP A 52 -7.05 15.86 -1.11
N LEU A 53 -6.42 15.38 -2.18
CA LEU A 53 -5.44 14.31 -2.09
C LEU A 53 -4.20 14.81 -1.34
N ILE A 54 -3.46 13.90 -0.71
CA ILE A 54 -2.24 14.24 -0.01
C ILE A 54 -1.06 13.61 -0.74
N LEU A 55 -0.15 14.45 -1.22
CA LEU A 55 1.13 14.06 -1.77
C LEU A 55 2.15 14.01 -0.63
N ILE A 56 2.74 12.84 -0.40
CA ILE A 56 3.78 12.63 0.62
C ILE A 56 5.08 12.38 -0.13
N SER A 57 6.13 13.11 0.21
CA SER A 57 7.48 12.86 -0.31
C SER A 57 8.47 12.78 0.85
N PHE A 58 9.42 11.87 0.78
CA PHE A 58 10.39 11.67 1.86
C PHE A 58 11.79 11.33 1.35
N ASP A 59 12.82 11.66 2.11
CA ASP A 59 14.20 11.21 1.89
C ASP A 59 14.72 10.52 3.16
N ILE A 60 15.26 9.31 3.02
CA ILE A 60 15.78 8.51 4.15
C ILE A 60 17.31 8.54 4.09
N PRO A 61 17.99 9.26 5.00
CA PRO A 61 19.45 9.29 5.04
C PRO A 61 20.03 7.88 5.23
N GLY A 62 20.83 7.40 4.28
CA GLY A 62 21.41 6.06 4.33
C GLY A 62 20.40 4.91 4.21
N GLY A 63 19.18 5.19 3.74
CA GLY A 63 18.13 4.19 3.58
C GLY A 63 18.53 3.07 2.62
N GLY A 64 18.45 1.82 3.07
CA GLY A 64 18.71 0.65 2.22
C GLY A 64 17.48 0.19 1.42
N ASP A 65 17.71 -0.55 0.34
CA ASP A 65 16.68 -1.07 -0.58
C ASP A 65 15.52 -1.80 0.12
N ARG A 66 15.82 -2.46 1.25
CA ARG A 66 14.83 -3.18 2.04
C ARG A 66 13.76 -2.26 2.65
N VAL A 67 14.16 -1.07 3.11
CA VAL A 67 13.23 -0.09 3.72
C VAL A 67 12.30 0.46 2.65
N TYR A 68 12.86 0.92 1.52
CA TYR A 68 12.08 1.39 0.38
C TYR A 68 11.14 0.32 -0.18
N SER A 69 11.59 -0.94 -0.25
CA SER A 69 10.75 -2.06 -0.69
C SER A 69 9.56 -2.30 0.24
N ARG A 70 9.76 -2.21 1.56
CA ARG A 70 8.68 -2.34 2.56
C ARG A 70 7.67 -1.20 2.44
N ILE A 71 8.15 0.03 2.29
CA ILE A 71 7.27 1.21 2.12
C ILE A 71 6.48 1.07 0.82
N LYS A 72 7.13 0.69 -0.29
CA LYS A 72 6.47 0.46 -1.58
C LYS A 72 5.38 -0.60 -1.49
N GLU A 73 5.67 -1.75 -0.87
CA GLU A 73 4.67 -2.82 -0.71
C GLU A 73 3.48 -2.30 0.11
N THR A 74 3.74 -1.62 1.23
CA THR A 74 2.67 -1.08 2.08
C THR A 74 1.85 -0.01 1.37
N ALA A 75 2.49 0.93 0.67
CA ALA A 75 1.81 1.93 -0.15
C ALA A 75 0.91 1.26 -1.20
N THR A 76 1.35 0.15 -1.80
CA THR A 76 0.55 -0.60 -2.76
C THR A 76 -0.69 -1.22 -2.12
N TRP A 77 -0.57 -1.82 -0.92
CA TRP A 77 -1.72 -2.30 -0.15
C TRP A 77 -2.68 -1.18 0.25
N LEU A 78 -2.14 0.00 0.55
CA LEU A 78 -2.93 1.18 0.85
C LEU A 78 -3.51 1.85 -0.40
N LEU A 79 -3.35 1.26 -1.60
CA LEU A 79 -3.74 1.89 -2.87
C LEU A 79 -3.22 3.33 -2.97
N SER A 80 -2.03 3.60 -2.46
CA SER A 80 -1.36 4.90 -2.49
C SER A 80 -0.45 4.94 -3.71
N PRO A 81 -0.87 5.53 -4.85
CA PRO A 81 -0.14 5.39 -6.10
C PRO A 81 1.23 6.03 -6.00
N ARG A 82 2.20 5.30 -6.54
CA ARG A 82 3.60 5.71 -6.54
C ARG A 82 3.85 6.68 -7.69
N ILE A 83 4.29 7.89 -7.37
CA ILE A 83 4.69 8.88 -8.37
C ILE A 83 6.17 8.66 -8.74
N ASP A 84 7.03 8.50 -7.74
CA ASP A 84 8.44 8.14 -7.88
C ASP A 84 8.89 7.21 -6.73
N ASN A 85 10.20 7.04 -6.50
CA ASN A 85 10.69 6.12 -5.47
C ASN A 85 10.28 6.49 -4.03
N THR A 86 10.04 7.77 -3.79
CA THR A 86 10.02 8.48 -2.51
C THR A 86 8.76 9.32 -2.33
N THR A 87 7.92 9.39 -3.38
CA THR A 87 6.74 10.23 -3.46
C THR A 87 5.49 9.39 -3.79
N TYR A 88 4.48 9.51 -2.93
CA TYR A 88 3.25 8.74 -2.99
C TYR A 88 2.05 9.68 -2.85
N LEU A 89 0.96 9.32 -3.52
CA LEU A 89 -0.31 10.02 -3.41
C LEU A 89 -1.25 9.21 -2.53
N THR A 90 -1.96 9.86 -1.61
CA THR A 90 -2.90 9.19 -0.70
C THR A 90 -4.28 9.85 -0.76
N PRO A 91 -5.37 9.07 -0.62
CA PRO A 91 -6.72 9.59 -0.76
C PRO A 91 -7.28 10.18 0.54
N SER A 92 -6.66 9.99 1.70
CA SER A 92 -7.20 10.51 2.95
C SER A 92 -6.15 10.60 4.05
N HIS A 93 -6.45 11.40 5.07
CA HIS A 93 -5.61 11.56 6.24
C HIS A 93 -5.36 10.22 6.97
N THR A 94 -6.39 9.37 7.09
CA THR A 94 -6.25 8.05 7.73
C THR A 94 -5.26 7.17 6.97
N ILE A 95 -5.36 7.10 5.65
CA ILE A 95 -4.46 6.28 4.83
C ILE A 95 -3.03 6.85 4.86
N LYS A 96 -2.90 8.17 4.83
CA LYS A 96 -1.63 8.88 5.03
C LYS A 96 -0.94 8.44 6.32
N LEU A 97 -1.64 8.46 7.46
CA LEU A 97 -1.04 8.12 8.75
C LEU A 97 -0.50 6.69 8.78
N ILE A 98 -1.21 5.73 8.17
CA ILE A 98 -0.72 4.34 8.08
C ILE A 98 0.58 4.27 7.27
N LEU A 99 0.66 5.00 6.15
CA LEU A 99 1.86 5.05 5.32
C LEU A 99 3.04 5.73 6.03
N LEU A 100 2.79 6.86 6.69
CA LEU A 100 3.80 7.58 7.49
C LEU A 100 4.38 6.68 8.59
N GLY A 101 3.55 5.85 9.23
CA GLY A 101 4.03 4.89 10.24
C GLY A 101 4.99 3.81 9.69
N GLN A 102 5.16 3.69 8.37
CA GLN A 102 6.16 2.81 7.75
C GLN A 102 7.47 3.50 7.38
N ILE A 103 7.45 4.83 7.34
CA ILE A 103 8.59 5.68 7.03
C ILE A 103 9.38 5.89 8.34
N PRO A 104 10.71 5.67 8.36
CA PRO A 104 11.52 5.89 9.55
C PRO A 104 11.43 7.33 10.06
N GLU A 105 11.53 7.53 11.38
CA GLU A 105 11.42 8.86 12.00
C GLU A 105 12.56 9.80 11.58
N GLU A 106 13.73 9.26 11.25
CA GLU A 106 14.88 10.00 10.73
C GLU A 106 14.72 10.48 9.28
N ALA A 107 13.64 10.10 8.60
CA ALA A 107 13.38 10.53 7.23
C ALA A 107 12.91 11.99 7.20
N ASN A 108 13.48 12.78 6.28
CA ASN A 108 12.96 14.11 5.98
C ASN A 108 11.68 13.97 5.15
N THR A 109 10.51 14.21 5.74
CA THR A 109 9.20 14.00 5.12
C THR A 109 8.45 15.30 4.96
N VAL A 110 7.87 15.51 3.78
CA VAL A 110 6.98 16.65 3.47
C VAL A 110 5.65 16.17 2.94
N GLU A 111 4.62 16.97 3.19
CA GLU A 111 3.26 16.71 2.77
C GLU A 111 2.67 17.92 2.05
N TYR A 112 1.90 17.67 1.00
CA TYR A 112 1.16 18.70 0.28
C TYR A 112 -0.28 18.24 0.03
N LEU A 113 -1.24 19.10 0.33
CA LEU A 113 -2.61 18.93 -0.16
C LEU A 113 -2.66 19.36 -1.62
N VAL A 114 -3.21 18.49 -2.47
CA VAL A 114 -3.10 18.61 -3.92
C VAL A 114 -4.36 18.23 -4.67
N LYS A 115 -4.69 19.00 -5.72
CA LYS A 115 -5.62 18.61 -6.78
C LYS A 115 -4.86 18.24 -8.04
N PRO A 116 -5.11 17.09 -8.68
CA PRO A 116 -4.53 16.83 -9.99
C PRO A 116 -5.09 17.84 -11.01
N ILE A 117 -4.25 18.32 -11.92
CA ILE A 117 -4.73 19.11 -13.08
C ILE A 117 -5.59 18.24 -14.00
N ASN A 118 -5.30 16.93 -14.03
CA ASN A 118 -5.99 15.94 -14.85
C ASN A 118 -6.18 14.62 -14.08
N ASN A 119 -7.42 14.27 -13.77
CA ASN A 119 -7.76 13.02 -13.06
C ASN A 119 -7.32 11.77 -13.82
N ASN A 120 -7.25 11.80 -15.16
CA ASN A 120 -6.88 10.64 -15.97
C ASN A 120 -5.46 10.15 -15.66
N GLN A 121 -4.54 11.08 -15.33
CA GLN A 121 -3.18 10.71 -14.96
C GLN A 121 -3.16 9.94 -13.63
N VAL A 122 -3.93 10.41 -12.64
CA VAL A 122 -4.07 9.71 -11.35
C VAL A 122 -4.76 8.36 -11.54
N ASN A 123 -5.83 8.29 -12.32
CA ASN A 123 -6.55 7.03 -12.62
C ASN A 123 -5.63 5.99 -13.27
N LEU A 124 -4.74 6.40 -14.19
CA LEU A 124 -3.79 5.49 -14.83
C LEU A 124 -2.81 4.88 -13.81
N ILE A 125 -2.23 5.70 -12.94
CA ILE A 125 -1.24 5.23 -11.95
C ILE A 125 -1.93 4.43 -10.84
N LEU A 126 -3.17 4.79 -10.47
CA LEU A 126 -4.00 4.02 -9.56
C LEU A 126 -4.30 2.63 -10.13
N ARG A 127 -4.57 2.52 -11.44
CA ARG A 127 -4.71 1.23 -12.14
C ARG A 127 -3.43 0.39 -12.10
N GLU A 128 -2.27 0.98 -12.41
CA GLU A 128 -0.96 0.31 -12.29
C GLU A 128 -0.72 -0.19 -10.84
N THR A 129 -1.17 0.59 -9.85
CA THR A 129 -1.08 0.24 -8.43
C THR A 129 -1.98 -0.95 -8.08
N MET A 130 -3.22 -1.00 -8.58
CA MET A 130 -4.10 -2.16 -8.41
C MET A 130 -3.52 -3.43 -9.03
N GLU A 131 -2.94 -3.35 -10.22
CA GLU A 131 -2.28 -4.50 -10.87
C GLU A 131 -1.11 -5.03 -10.03
N THR A 132 -0.35 -4.12 -9.41
CA THR A 132 0.76 -4.47 -8.52
C THR A 132 0.26 -5.06 -7.20
N LEU A 133 -0.84 -4.53 -6.66
CA LEU A 133 -1.51 -5.08 -5.47
C LEU A 133 -1.88 -6.54 -5.66
N ILE A 134 -2.47 -6.91 -6.79
CA ILE A 134 -2.85 -8.30 -7.08
C ILE A 134 -1.63 -9.22 -7.07
N LYS A 135 -0.49 -8.76 -7.60
CA LYS A 135 0.77 -9.53 -7.58
C LYS A 135 1.25 -9.75 -6.15
N TYR A 136 1.25 -8.71 -5.31
CA TYR A 136 1.62 -8.84 -3.89
C TYR A 136 0.65 -9.73 -3.11
N ALA A 137 -0.65 -9.57 -3.31
CA ALA A 137 -1.66 -10.40 -2.68
C ALA A 137 -1.48 -11.88 -3.03
N ARG A 138 -1.29 -12.22 -4.31
CA ARG A 138 -1.01 -13.59 -4.74
C ARG A 138 0.23 -14.17 -4.07
N ALA A 139 1.33 -13.42 -4.03
CA ALA A 139 2.57 -13.88 -3.38
C ALA A 139 2.37 -14.13 -1.87
N ARG A 140 1.65 -13.23 -1.17
CA ARG A 140 1.34 -13.38 0.25
C ARG A 140 0.41 -14.57 0.52
N LEU A 141 -0.57 -14.82 -0.35
CA LEU A 141 -1.46 -15.99 -0.26
C LEU A 141 -0.70 -17.30 -0.47
N ILE A 142 0.20 -17.37 -1.45
CA ILE A 142 1.07 -18.55 -1.62
C ILE A 142 1.91 -18.79 -0.37
N ASN A 143 2.51 -17.73 0.20
CA ASN A 143 3.28 -17.82 1.43
C ASN A 143 2.43 -18.28 2.61
N LEU A 144 1.20 -17.79 2.75
CA LEU A 144 0.24 -18.25 3.77
C LEU A 144 -0.04 -19.74 3.63
N MET A 145 -0.30 -20.22 2.40
CA MET A 145 -0.62 -21.62 2.14
C MET A 145 0.54 -22.55 2.50
N ASN A 146 1.78 -22.10 2.35
CA ASN A 146 2.98 -22.87 2.71
C ASN A 146 3.38 -22.74 4.19
N ALA A 147 3.00 -21.65 4.86
CA ALA A 147 3.36 -21.41 6.26
C ALA A 147 2.68 -22.39 7.24
N ARG A 148 3.28 -22.58 8.41
CA ARG A 148 2.76 -23.44 9.49
C ARG A 148 2.92 -22.77 10.85
N GLY A 149 2.11 -23.21 11.83
CA GLY A 149 2.21 -22.76 13.22
C GLY A 149 2.15 -21.23 13.37
N LYS A 150 3.05 -20.67 14.20
CA LYS A 150 3.11 -19.22 14.49
C LYS A 150 3.28 -18.35 13.24
N ALA A 151 4.01 -18.82 12.22
CA ALA A 151 4.20 -18.08 10.98
C ALA A 151 2.88 -17.94 10.20
N ALA A 152 2.06 -18.99 10.14
CA ALA A 152 0.75 -18.93 9.49
C ALA A 152 -0.19 -17.94 10.20
N ALA A 153 -0.21 -17.93 11.53
CA ALA A 153 -1.00 -16.98 12.31
C ALA A 153 -0.54 -15.53 12.09
N SER A 154 0.77 -15.28 12.10
CA SER A 154 1.35 -13.96 11.84
C SER A 154 1.00 -13.45 10.44
N ILE A 155 1.15 -14.29 9.41
CA ILE A 155 0.79 -13.92 8.02
C ILE A 155 -0.73 -13.68 7.89
N SER A 156 -1.56 -14.49 8.57
CA SER A 156 -3.03 -14.33 8.55
C SER A 156 -3.46 -12.97 9.11
N ASN A 157 -2.93 -12.59 10.28
CA ASN A 157 -3.24 -11.31 10.91
C ASN A 157 -2.79 -10.12 10.05
N ALA A 158 -1.59 -10.22 9.47
CA ALA A 158 -1.06 -9.20 8.58
C ALA A 158 -1.92 -9.05 7.31
N LEU A 159 -2.29 -10.16 6.67
CA LEU A 159 -3.14 -10.14 5.47
C LEU A 159 -4.53 -9.56 5.74
N THR A 160 -5.15 -9.91 6.87
CA THR A 160 -6.46 -9.38 7.27
C THR A 160 -6.38 -7.86 7.45
N SER A 161 -5.38 -7.39 8.21
CA SER A 161 -5.18 -5.95 8.45
C SER A 161 -4.91 -5.17 7.15
N LEU A 162 -4.12 -5.76 6.23
CA LEU A 162 -3.84 -5.15 4.93
C LEU A 162 -5.10 -5.12 4.05
N ALA A 163 -5.90 -6.18 4.04
CA ALA A 163 -7.14 -6.24 3.26
C ALA A 163 -8.17 -5.21 3.73
N GLU A 164 -8.32 -5.03 5.05
CA GLU A 164 -9.16 -3.97 5.63
C GLU A 164 -8.69 -2.57 5.21
N ALA A 165 -7.38 -2.32 5.29
CA ALA A 165 -6.80 -1.04 4.89
C ALA A 165 -6.94 -0.77 3.38
N THR A 166 -6.77 -1.80 2.54
CA THR A 166 -7.04 -1.72 1.10
C THR A 166 -8.49 -1.33 0.83
N LEU A 167 -9.45 -1.99 1.49
CA LEU A 167 -10.86 -1.70 1.30
C LEU A 167 -11.23 -0.28 1.76
N ALA A 168 -10.68 0.16 2.90
CA ALA A 168 -10.87 1.52 3.39
C ALA A 168 -10.32 2.56 2.40
N SER A 169 -9.12 2.35 1.88
CA SER A 169 -8.52 3.23 0.87
C SER A 169 -9.31 3.25 -0.44
N ALA A 170 -9.79 2.08 -0.88
CA ALA A 170 -10.58 1.94 -2.09
C ALA A 170 -11.89 2.75 -2.03
N LYS A 171 -12.54 2.75 -0.87
CA LYS A 171 -13.74 3.55 -0.61
C LYS A 171 -13.44 5.04 -0.66
N GLU A 172 -12.30 5.50 -0.13
CA GLU A 172 -11.91 6.92 -0.19
C GLU A 172 -11.61 7.38 -1.63
N TRP A 173 -10.90 6.59 -2.43
CA TRP A 173 -10.70 6.88 -3.86
C TRP A 173 -12.04 7.02 -4.60
N THR A 174 -12.96 6.09 -4.36
CA THR A 174 -14.30 6.09 -4.99
C THR A 174 -15.12 7.30 -4.54
N ARG A 175 -15.12 7.60 -3.23
CA ARG A 175 -15.80 8.78 -2.65
C ARG A 175 -15.35 10.08 -3.32
N ARG A 176 -14.08 10.15 -3.70
CA ARG A 176 -13.45 11.31 -4.36
C ARG A 176 -13.54 11.28 -5.88
N SER A 177 -14.38 10.41 -6.44
CA SER A 177 -14.66 10.32 -7.87
C SER A 177 -13.45 9.91 -8.74
N PHE A 178 -12.49 9.17 -8.18
CA PHE A 178 -11.45 8.51 -8.97
C PHE A 178 -11.92 7.13 -9.44
N GLU A 179 -11.44 6.72 -10.62
CA GLU A 179 -11.80 5.46 -11.22
C GLU A 179 -11.07 4.30 -10.54
N LEU A 180 -11.79 3.59 -9.69
CA LEU A 180 -11.32 2.37 -9.03
C LEU A 180 -12.34 1.26 -9.26
N ASN A 181 -11.86 0.07 -9.64
CA ASN A 181 -12.74 -1.10 -9.74
C ASN A 181 -13.01 -1.68 -8.34
N LEU A 182 -13.97 -1.08 -7.63
CA LEU A 182 -14.30 -1.48 -6.26
C LEU A 182 -14.78 -2.94 -6.18
N SER A 183 -15.48 -3.44 -7.20
CA SER A 183 -15.88 -4.85 -7.28
C SER A 183 -14.66 -5.79 -7.26
N MET A 184 -13.63 -5.46 -8.02
CA MET A 184 -12.38 -6.22 -8.04
C MET A 184 -11.67 -6.20 -6.67
N ILE A 185 -11.66 -5.05 -5.99
CA ILE A 185 -11.09 -4.94 -4.65
C ILE A 185 -11.89 -5.77 -3.64
N ASN A 186 -13.22 -5.71 -3.66
CA ASN A 186 -14.08 -6.52 -2.79
C ASN A 186 -13.79 -8.01 -2.99
N ASN A 187 -13.79 -8.49 -4.25
CA ASN A 187 -13.50 -9.89 -4.56
C ASN A 187 -12.10 -10.32 -4.09
N LEU A 188 -11.10 -9.43 -4.20
CA LEU A 188 -9.74 -9.68 -3.70
C LEU A 188 -9.72 -9.82 -2.17
N VAL A 189 -10.40 -8.91 -1.47
CA VAL A 189 -10.51 -8.92 -0.01
C VAL A 189 -11.25 -10.18 0.47
N GLU A 190 -12.36 -10.54 -0.17
CA GLU A 190 -13.08 -11.78 0.10
C GLU A 190 -12.17 -13.01 -0.11
N THR A 191 -11.46 -13.07 -1.23
CA THR A 191 -10.49 -14.16 -1.51
C THR A 191 -9.41 -14.25 -0.42
N ILE A 192 -8.92 -13.12 0.08
CA ILE A 192 -7.93 -13.09 1.17
C ILE A 192 -8.54 -13.64 2.46
N ASN A 193 -9.73 -13.18 2.82
CA ASN A 193 -10.44 -13.60 4.03
C ASN A 193 -10.74 -15.10 4.00
N ASP A 194 -11.28 -15.61 2.89
CA ASP A 194 -11.56 -17.04 2.70
C ASP A 194 -10.31 -17.89 2.86
N ALA A 195 -9.18 -17.45 2.28
CA ALA A 195 -7.91 -18.16 2.39
C ALA A 195 -7.36 -18.16 3.83
N VAL A 196 -7.51 -17.04 4.54
CA VAL A 196 -7.15 -16.93 5.97
C VAL A 196 -8.01 -17.86 6.82
N GLU A 197 -9.33 -17.84 6.66
CA GLU A 197 -10.26 -18.71 7.38
C GLU A 197 -9.98 -20.19 7.12
N PHE A 198 -9.77 -20.55 5.86
CA PHE A 198 -9.37 -21.90 5.48
C PHE A 198 -8.07 -22.32 6.17
N LYS A 199 -7.07 -21.44 6.20
CA LYS A 199 -5.77 -21.74 6.82
C LYS A 199 -5.89 -21.92 8.34
N LEU A 200 -6.67 -21.07 9.00
CA LEU A 200 -6.89 -21.14 10.44
C LEU A 200 -7.72 -22.36 10.84
N SER A 201 -8.72 -22.76 10.04
CA SER A 201 -9.52 -23.95 10.29
C SER A 201 -8.69 -25.25 10.26
N LYS A 202 -7.71 -25.35 9.35
CA LYS A 202 -6.78 -26.48 9.27
C LYS A 202 -5.76 -26.56 10.40
N ASN A 203 -5.50 -25.45 11.09
CA ASN A 203 -4.58 -25.39 12.22
C ASN A 203 -5.28 -25.57 13.58
N LYS A 204 -6.61 -25.76 13.62
CA LYS A 204 -7.27 -26.20 14.85
C LYS A 204 -6.81 -27.63 15.17
N PRO A 205 -6.33 -27.91 16.39
CA PRO A 205 -6.02 -29.29 16.77
C PRO A 205 -7.31 -30.12 16.61
N GLN A 206 -7.22 -31.20 15.83
CA GLN A 206 -8.24 -32.24 15.91
C GLN A 206 -8.24 -32.73 17.36
N ILE A 207 -9.29 -32.40 18.10
CA ILE A 207 -9.55 -33.03 19.39
C ILE A 207 -9.65 -34.51 19.08
N GLN A 208 -8.61 -35.28 19.42
CA GLN A 208 -8.69 -36.73 19.42
C GLN A 208 -9.86 -37.06 20.33
N ARG A 209 -10.96 -37.55 19.75
CA ARG A 209 -12.02 -38.15 20.54
C ARG A 209 -11.34 -39.24 21.37
N PRO A 210 -11.52 -39.28 22.70
CA PRO A 210 -10.95 -40.36 23.48
C PRO A 210 -11.46 -41.67 22.88
N ASN A 211 -10.52 -42.57 22.57
CA ASN A 211 -10.82 -43.95 22.22
C ASN A 211 -11.85 -44.44 23.23
N GLN A 212 -13.09 -44.66 22.79
CA GLN A 212 -14.04 -45.41 23.56
C GLN A 212 -13.48 -46.83 23.60
N GLY A 213 -12.75 -47.12 24.68
CA GLY A 213 -12.25 -48.45 24.97
C GLY A 213 -13.43 -49.40 24.94
N ILE A 214 -13.40 -50.32 23.99
CA ILE A 214 -14.25 -51.50 23.99
C ILE A 214 -13.78 -52.33 25.19
N THR A 215 -14.43 -52.15 26.34
CA THR A 215 -14.30 -53.06 27.46
C THR A 215 -15.03 -54.35 27.09
N HIS A 216 -14.29 -55.34 26.59
CA HIS A 216 -14.74 -56.72 26.61
C HIS A 216 -14.76 -57.20 28.08
N ALA A 217 -15.93 -57.08 28.71
CA ALA A 217 -16.22 -57.78 29.95
C ALA A 217 -16.44 -59.27 29.62
N TRP A 218 -15.43 -60.08 29.95
CA TRP A 218 -15.57 -61.53 30.08
C TRP A 218 -16.40 -61.81 31.33
N PHE A 219 -17.62 -62.32 31.16
CA PHE A 219 -18.34 -62.97 32.26
C PHE A 219 -17.91 -64.44 32.32
N LYS A 220 -17.17 -64.78 33.38
CA LYS A 220 -17.17 -66.11 34.00
C LYS A 220 -17.99 -65.98 35.28
N GLU A 221 -19.12 -66.67 35.32
CA GLU A 221 -19.53 -67.66 36.34
C GLU A 221 -20.97 -68.10 36.06
#